data_AF-R9MIC3-F1
#
_entry.id   AF-R9MIC3-F1
#
_cell.length_a   1.000
_cell.length_b   1.000
_cell.length_c   1.000
_cell.angle_alpha   90.00
_cell.angle_beta   90.00
_cell.angle_gamma   90.00
#
_symmetry.space_group_name_H-M   'P 1'
#
loop_
_entity.id
_entity.type
_entity.pdbx_description
1 polymer ?
#
loop_
_entity_poly.entity_id
_entity_poly.type
_entity_poly.pdbx_seq_one_letter_code
_entity_poly.pdbx_strand_id
1 'polypeptide(L)'
;MDYSIVKLPYSINLIDASDPEKLCAFHTDLQLILGMLQYRNKMEELVGYVNQHREYFSKLDLDTYHAVQAFLNSETRLRQVMKDESEEDEIDMCKALQDLYEEGIGQGIEQGIRELIVRKYRKGVSIEEIADFVEMSCEKVQEIVEE
;
A
#
# COMPACT_ATOMS: atom_id res chain seq x y z
N MET A 1 34.71 21.44 -24.61
CA MET A 1 34.78 21.06 -23.20
C MET A 1 35.11 19.58 -23.18
N ASP A 2 36.33 19.22 -22.79
CA ASP A 2 36.76 17.83 -22.65
C ASP A 2 36.18 17.26 -21.35
N TYR A 3 35.35 16.23 -21.46
CA TYR A 3 34.91 15.46 -20.31
C TYR A 3 35.97 14.40 -19.99
N SER A 4 36.80 14.68 -18.98
CA SER A 4 37.68 13.67 -18.40
C SER A 4 36.84 12.69 -17.57
N ILE A 5 36.79 11.42 -17.99
CA ILE A 5 36.16 10.35 -17.20
C ILE A 5 37.01 10.15 -15.93
N VAL A 6 36.50 10.62 -14.80
CA VAL A 6 37.13 10.42 -13.49
C VAL A 6 36.98 8.95 -13.10
N LYS A 7 38.09 8.22 -13.04
CA LYS A 7 38.12 6.83 -12.59
C LYS A 7 37.97 6.80 -11.07
N LEU A 8 36.78 6.47 -10.58
CA LEU A 8 36.51 6.29 -9.16
C LEU A 8 37.28 5.06 -8.63
N PRO A 9 37.85 5.10 -7.40
CA PRO A 9 38.66 4.02 -6.84
C PRO A 9 37.83 2.81 -6.34
N TYR A 10 36.54 2.76 -6.66
CA TYR A 10 35.62 1.70 -6.25
C TYR A 10 34.89 1.11 -7.45
N SER A 11 34.59 -0.18 -7.37
CA SER A 11 33.77 -0.89 -8.34
C SER A 11 32.30 -0.58 -8.13
N ILE A 12 31.62 -0.11 -9.17
CA ILE A 12 30.16 0.03 -9.17
C ILE A 12 29.57 -1.29 -9.66
N ASN A 13 28.78 -1.94 -8.82
CA ASN A 13 28.04 -3.14 -9.19
C ASN A 13 26.60 -2.73 -9.50
N LEU A 14 26.19 -2.93 -10.75
CA LEU A 14 24.81 -2.71 -11.18
C LEU A 14 24.03 -4.01 -11.05
N ILE A 15 22.94 -3.96 -10.30
CA ILE A 15 22.01 -5.07 -10.14
C ILE A 15 20.70 -4.70 -10.82
N ASP A 16 20.19 -5.64 -11.61
CA ASP A 16 18.81 -5.56 -12.09
C ASP A 16 17.92 -6.22 -11.04
N ALA A 17 17.25 -5.40 -10.23
CA ALA A 17 16.37 -5.89 -9.17
C ALA A 17 15.07 -6.55 -9.70
N SER A 18 14.81 -6.46 -11.01
CA SER A 18 13.68 -7.14 -11.64
C SER A 18 13.97 -8.62 -11.92
N ASP A 19 15.24 -9.03 -11.88
CA ASP A 19 15.71 -10.37 -12.23
C ASP A 19 15.86 -11.25 -10.96
N PRO A 20 14.96 -12.23 -10.74
CA PRO A 20 14.97 -13.07 -9.55
C PRO A 20 16.26 -13.89 -9.39
N GLU A 21 16.89 -14.30 -10.49
CA GLU A 21 18.13 -15.10 -10.43
C GLU A 21 19.29 -14.29 -9.86
N LYS A 22 19.33 -12.99 -10.13
CA LYS A 22 20.32 -12.07 -9.55
C LYS A 22 20.03 -11.74 -8.09
N LEU A 23 18.77 -11.81 -7.66
CA LEU A 23 18.41 -11.63 -6.26
C LEU A 23 18.86 -12.81 -5.39
N CYS A 24 18.87 -14.03 -5.92
CA CYS A 24 19.40 -15.22 -5.21
C CYS A 24 20.89 -15.12 -4.83
N ALA A 25 21.65 -14.18 -5.42
CA ALA A 25 23.04 -13.94 -5.04
C ALA A 25 23.16 -13.21 -3.68
N PHE A 26 22.12 -12.49 -3.27
CA PHE A 26 22.04 -11.87 -1.95
C PHE A 26 21.56 -12.92 -0.95
N HIS A 27 22.22 -12.98 0.21
CA HIS A 27 21.85 -13.89 1.31
C HIS A 27 21.56 -13.08 2.59
N THR A 28 21.03 -11.88 2.41
CA THR A 28 20.86 -10.86 3.44
C THR A 28 19.46 -10.25 3.36
N ASP A 29 19.11 -9.48 4.38
CA ASP A 29 17.93 -8.61 4.45
C ASP A 29 17.66 -7.81 3.16
N LEU A 30 18.72 -7.37 2.48
CA LEU A 30 18.62 -6.68 1.19
C LEU A 30 17.95 -7.55 0.11
N GLN A 31 18.14 -8.87 0.13
CA GLN A 31 17.44 -9.79 -0.75
C GLN A 31 15.92 -9.69 -0.55
N LEU A 32 15.48 -9.69 0.71
CA LEU A 32 14.06 -9.65 1.06
C LEU A 32 13.43 -8.34 0.61
N ILE A 33 14.09 -7.21 0.87
CA ILE A 33 13.66 -5.86 0.45
C ILE A 33 13.59 -5.76 -1.07
N LEU A 34 14.64 -6.18 -1.78
CA LEU A 34 14.68 -6.11 -3.25
C LEU A 34 13.69 -7.09 -3.89
N GLY A 35 13.43 -8.24 -3.27
CA GLY A 35 12.41 -9.19 -3.73
C GLY A 35 11.02 -8.58 -3.80
N MET A 36 10.68 -7.64 -2.91
CA MET A 36 9.40 -6.93 -2.94
C MET A 36 9.19 -6.08 -4.19
N LEU A 37 10.27 -5.63 -4.84
CA LEU A 37 10.19 -4.81 -6.05
C LEU A 37 9.48 -5.54 -7.19
N GLN A 38 9.54 -6.88 -7.21
CA GLN A 38 8.83 -7.71 -8.17
C GLN A 38 7.31 -7.52 -8.08
N TYR A 39 6.81 -7.13 -6.91
CA TYR A 39 5.39 -7.00 -6.61
C TYR A 39 4.94 -5.54 -6.45
N ARG A 40 5.78 -4.56 -6.80
CA ARG A 40 5.52 -3.11 -6.56
C ARG A 40 4.16 -2.59 -7.06
N ASN A 41 3.62 -3.20 -8.12
CA ASN A 41 2.35 -2.80 -8.75
C ASN A 41 1.24 -3.83 -8.52
N LYS A 42 1.46 -4.83 -7.67
CA LYS A 42 0.59 -5.98 -7.48
C LYS A 42 0.30 -6.15 -5.99
N MET A 43 -0.64 -5.35 -5.48
CA MET A 43 -0.88 -5.23 -4.03
C MET A 43 -1.15 -6.59 -3.36
N GLU A 44 -2.00 -7.43 -3.96
CA GLU A 44 -2.32 -8.76 -3.41
C GLU A 44 -1.09 -9.67 -3.33
N GLU A 45 -0.27 -9.69 -4.39
CA GLU A 45 0.97 -10.49 -4.41
C GLU A 45 2.02 -9.92 -3.43
N LEU A 46 2.09 -8.59 -3.28
CA LEU A 46 2.97 -7.93 -2.32
C LEU A 46 2.60 -8.27 -0.87
N VAL A 47 1.30 -8.23 -0.54
CA VAL A 47 0.78 -8.66 0.77
C VAL A 47 1.10 -10.14 1.00
N GLY A 48 0.94 -10.98 -0.02
CA GLY A 48 1.31 -12.40 0.05
C GLY A 48 2.80 -12.61 0.35
N TYR A 49 3.68 -11.90 -0.35
CA TYR A 49 5.13 -11.98 -0.17
C TYR A 49 5.56 -11.53 1.24
N VAL A 50 5.04 -10.39 1.70
CA VAL A 50 5.36 -9.85 3.03
C VAL A 50 4.91 -10.81 4.13
N ASN A 51 3.71 -11.39 4.00
CA ASN A 51 3.22 -12.39 4.93
C ASN A 51 4.02 -13.71 4.90
N GLN A 52 4.52 -14.12 3.73
CA GLN A 52 5.39 -15.30 3.61
C GLN A 52 6.71 -15.10 4.36
N HIS A 53 7.19 -13.85 4.46
CA HIS A 53 8.43 -13.45 5.12
C HIS A 53 8.17 -12.67 6.42
N ARG A 54 7.07 -12.96 7.11
CA ARG A 54 6.59 -12.22 8.29
C ARG A 54 7.63 -12.06 9.40
N GLU A 55 8.43 -13.09 9.67
CA GLU A 55 9.45 -13.03 10.73
C GLU A 55 10.42 -11.85 10.56
N TYR A 56 10.70 -11.48 9.32
CA TYR A 56 11.51 -10.32 8.97
C TYR A 56 10.68 -9.04 8.93
N PHE A 57 9.56 -9.05 8.20
CA PHE A 57 8.78 -7.83 7.94
C PHE A 57 7.93 -7.33 9.12
N SER A 58 7.74 -8.13 10.17
CA SER A 58 7.01 -7.70 11.37
C SER A 58 7.88 -6.90 12.36
N LYS A 59 9.19 -6.76 12.10
CA LYS A 59 10.17 -6.14 13.01
C LYS A 59 11.21 -5.35 12.22
N LEU A 60 10.75 -4.47 11.34
CA LEU A 60 11.67 -3.62 10.59
C LEU A 60 12.15 -2.48 11.48
N ASP A 61 13.47 -2.27 11.51
CA ASP A 61 14.00 -1.01 12.03
C ASP A 61 13.66 0.16 11.09
N LEU A 62 13.76 1.37 11.63
CA LEU A 62 13.35 2.58 10.93
C LEU A 62 14.12 2.83 9.62
N ASP A 63 15.43 2.54 9.57
CA ASP A 63 16.25 2.75 8.37
C ASP A 63 15.87 1.76 7.27
N THR A 64 15.68 0.49 7.64
CA THR A 64 15.21 -0.56 6.73
C THR A 64 13.82 -0.24 6.19
N TYR A 65 12.91 0.24 7.05
CA TYR A 65 11.59 0.67 6.64
C TYR A 65 11.64 1.83 5.64
N HIS A 66 12.48 2.84 5.87
CA HIS A 66 12.65 3.95 4.94
C HIS A 66 13.18 3.48 3.58
N ALA A 67 14.09 2.51 3.56
CA ALA A 67 14.55 1.89 2.33
C ALA A 67 13.39 1.22 1.58
N VAL A 68 12.60 0.40 2.28
CA VAL A 68 11.40 -0.25 1.74
C VAL A 68 10.44 0.77 1.12
N GLN A 69 10.16 1.87 1.83
CA GLN A 69 9.27 2.93 1.37
C GLN A 69 9.78 3.59 0.09
N ALA A 70 11.06 3.90 0.02
CA ALA A 70 11.69 4.49 -1.17
C ALA A 70 11.65 3.53 -2.35
N PHE A 71 11.87 2.24 -2.12
CA PHE A 71 11.88 1.21 -3.16
C PHE A 71 10.51 0.97 -3.78
N LEU A 72 9.45 0.95 -2.97
CA LEU A 72 8.09 0.70 -3.45
C LEU A 72 7.44 1.92 -4.12
N ASN A 73 8.13 3.07 -4.20
CA ASN A 73 7.65 4.33 -4.78
C ASN A 73 6.24 4.71 -4.26
N SER A 74 5.98 4.37 -2.99
CA SER A 74 4.70 4.47 -2.31
C SER A 74 4.69 5.63 -1.32
N GLU A 75 5.41 6.71 -1.63
CA GLU A 75 5.60 7.90 -0.77
C GLU A 75 4.30 8.46 -0.20
N THR A 76 3.15 8.22 -0.84
CA THR A 76 1.84 8.66 -0.37
C THR A 76 1.07 7.64 0.47
N ARG A 77 1.13 6.32 0.17
CA ARG A 77 0.25 5.32 0.81
C ARG A 77 0.85 4.70 2.08
N LEU A 78 2.11 4.26 2.04
CA LEU A 78 2.78 3.73 3.25
C LEU A 78 3.02 4.82 4.31
N ARG A 79 3.07 6.08 3.89
CA ARG A 79 3.31 7.24 4.77
C ARG A 79 2.13 7.56 5.69
N GLN A 80 0.90 7.20 5.33
CA GLN A 80 -0.30 7.49 6.14
C GLN A 80 -0.40 6.58 7.36
N VAL A 81 -0.04 5.30 7.20
CA VAL A 81 -0.09 4.29 8.29
C VAL A 81 0.82 4.67 9.46
N MET A 82 1.94 5.32 9.18
CA MET A 82 2.95 5.65 10.20
C MET A 82 2.62 6.82 11.13
N LYS A 83 1.63 7.66 10.82
CA LYS A 83 1.32 8.77 11.75
C LYS A 83 0.81 8.28 13.11
N ASP A 84 0.28 7.06 13.17
CA ASP A 84 -0.28 6.49 14.39
C ASP A 84 0.69 5.57 15.17
N GLU A 85 1.78 5.07 14.55
CA GLU A 85 2.74 4.13 15.18
C GLU A 85 4.04 4.78 15.68
N SER A 86 4.10 6.12 15.74
CA SER A 86 5.34 6.91 15.91
C SER A 86 6.06 6.82 17.28
N GLU A 87 5.69 5.90 18.16
CA GLU A 87 6.34 5.69 19.47
C GLU A 87 7.18 4.40 19.56
N GLU A 88 7.18 3.53 18.53
CA GLU A 88 7.89 2.25 18.55
C GLU A 88 9.15 2.24 17.67
N ASP A 89 10.24 1.65 18.17
CA ASP A 89 11.53 1.51 17.45
C ASP A 89 11.51 0.42 16.35
N GLU A 90 10.49 -0.44 16.36
CA GLU A 90 10.26 -1.50 15.37
C GLU A 90 8.89 -1.32 14.71
N ILE A 91 8.82 -1.47 13.38
CA ILE A 91 7.59 -1.30 12.59
C ILE A 91 7.10 -2.67 12.09
N ASP A 92 5.84 -3.01 12.38
CA ASP A 92 5.17 -4.19 11.80
C ASP A 92 4.59 -3.84 10.42
N MET A 93 5.39 -4.08 9.38
CA MET A 93 4.99 -3.82 8.00
C MET A 93 3.84 -4.75 7.53
N CYS A 94 3.73 -5.95 8.10
CA CYS A 94 2.66 -6.88 7.74
C CYS A 94 1.30 -6.30 8.16
N LYS A 95 1.24 -5.79 9.39
CA LYS A 95 0.07 -5.09 9.91
C LYS A 95 -0.21 -3.83 9.09
N ALA A 96 0.81 -3.02 8.82
CA ALA A 96 0.63 -1.78 8.07
C ALA A 96 0.03 -1.98 6.66
N LEU A 97 0.47 -3.02 5.94
CA LEU A 97 -0.09 -3.37 4.63
C LEU A 97 -1.49 -3.97 4.73
N GLN A 98 -1.76 -4.77 5.76
CA GLN A 98 -3.08 -5.35 5.99
C GLN A 98 -4.12 -4.25 6.28
N ASP A 99 -3.77 -3.30 7.14
CA ASP A 99 -4.64 -2.17 7.50
C ASP A 99 -4.97 -1.32 6.25
N LEU A 100 -3.96 -1.03 5.41
CA LEU A 100 -4.19 -0.33 4.13
C LEU A 100 -5.11 -1.10 3.17
N TYR A 101 -4.98 -2.43 3.14
CA TYR A 101 -5.81 -3.27 2.29
C TYR A 101 -7.28 -3.26 2.77
N GLU A 102 -7.49 -3.42 4.07
CA GLU A 102 -8.82 -3.38 4.69
C GLU A 102 -9.48 -2.00 4.56
N GLU A 103 -8.72 -0.93 4.81
CA GLU A 103 -9.20 0.44 4.60
C GLU A 103 -9.61 0.66 3.14
N GLY A 104 -8.79 0.21 2.19
CA GLY A 104 -9.09 0.30 0.76
C GLY A 104 -10.38 -0.44 0.36
N ILE A 105 -10.62 -1.62 0.94
CA ILE A 105 -11.89 -2.35 0.76
C ILE A 105 -13.05 -1.55 1.35
N GLY A 106 -12.90 -1.05 2.57
CA GLY A 106 -13.93 -0.26 3.25
C GLY A 106 -14.34 0.96 2.44
N GLN A 107 -13.37 1.77 2.01
CA GLN A 107 -13.59 2.93 1.15
C GLN A 107 -14.27 2.54 -0.18
N GLY A 108 -13.87 1.42 -0.78
CA GLY A 108 -14.48 0.92 -2.02
C GLY A 108 -15.95 0.52 -1.85
N ILE A 109 -16.29 -0.16 -0.75
CA ILE A 109 -17.67 -0.53 -0.43
C ILE A 109 -18.51 0.72 -0.17
N GLU A 110 -18.00 1.66 0.64
CA GLU A 110 -18.70 2.90 0.97
C GLU A 110 -18.98 3.72 -0.31
N GLN A 111 -17.98 3.91 -1.16
CA GLN A 111 -18.12 4.62 -2.43
C GLN A 111 -19.15 3.93 -3.34
N GLY A 112 -19.13 2.60 -3.42
CA GLY A 112 -20.09 1.82 -4.20
C GLY A 112 -21.54 1.98 -3.70
N ILE A 113 -21.73 2.01 -2.38
CA ILE A 113 -23.05 2.26 -1.76
C ILE A 113 -23.51 3.69 -2.06
N ARG A 114 -22.64 4.70 -1.90
CA ARG A 114 -22.98 6.10 -2.23
C ARG A 114 -23.41 6.26 -3.68
N GLU A 115 -22.66 5.69 -4.62
CA GLU A 115 -23.02 5.72 -6.05
C GLU A 115 -24.35 5.01 -6.33
N LEU A 116 -24.62 3.90 -5.65
CA LEU A 116 -25.88 3.18 -5.77
C LEU A 116 -27.06 4.02 -5.26
N ILE A 117 -26.92 4.67 -4.12
CA ILE A 117 -27.91 5.59 -3.53
C ILE A 117 -28.24 6.71 -4.52
N VAL A 118 -27.23 7.44 -4.99
CA VAL A 118 -27.40 8.55 -5.94
C VAL A 118 -28.08 8.08 -7.23
N ARG A 119 -27.68 6.92 -7.75
CA ARG A 119 -28.26 6.35 -8.98
C ARG A 119 -29.72 5.94 -8.81
N LYS A 120 -30.09 5.37 -7.65
CA LYS A 120 -31.47 4.97 -7.33
C LYS A 120 -32.35 6.20 -7.12
N TYR A 121 -31.86 7.20 -6.39
CA TYR A 121 -32.58 8.46 -6.17
C TYR A 121 -32.86 9.19 -7.49
N ARG A 122 -31.87 9.29 -8.38
CA ARG A 122 -32.03 9.87 -9.74
C ARG A 122 -33.05 9.12 -10.62
N LYS A 123 -33.37 7.87 -10.29
CA LYS A 123 -34.42 7.09 -10.97
C LYS A 123 -35.81 7.27 -10.35
N GLY A 124 -35.94 8.13 -9.33
CA GLY A 124 -37.20 8.43 -8.67
C GLY A 124 -37.60 7.46 -7.56
N VAL A 125 -36.67 6.63 -7.08
CA VAL A 125 -36.91 5.79 -5.88
C VAL A 125 -36.91 6.67 -4.64
N SER A 126 -37.82 6.44 -3.70
CA SER A 126 -37.95 7.30 -2.51
C SER A 126 -36.77 7.10 -1.54
N ILE A 127 -36.52 8.10 -0.69
CA ILE A 127 -35.44 8.04 0.30
C ILE A 127 -35.69 6.89 1.28
N GLU A 128 -36.94 6.66 1.68
CA GLU A 128 -37.33 5.60 2.60
C GLU A 128 -37.07 4.21 2.01
N GLU A 129 -37.41 4.00 0.74
CA GLU A 129 -37.15 2.74 0.04
C GLU A 129 -35.65 2.48 -0.16
N ILE A 130 -34.87 3.54 -0.44
CA ILE A 130 -33.41 3.42 -0.57
C ILE A 130 -32.79 3.08 0.79
N ALA A 131 -33.20 3.79 1.85
CA ALA A 131 -32.72 3.60 3.22
C ALA A 131 -32.95 2.17 3.71
N ASP A 132 -34.15 1.62 3.47
CA ASP A 132 -34.45 0.21 3.74
C ASP A 132 -33.56 -0.73 2.93
N PHE A 133 -33.38 -0.46 1.62
CA PHE A 133 -32.57 -1.31 0.73
C PHE A 133 -31.08 -1.37 1.10
N VAL A 134 -30.49 -0.26 1.54
CA VAL A 134 -29.06 -0.21 1.94
C VAL A 134 -28.86 -0.39 3.45
N GLU A 135 -29.93 -0.65 4.20
CA GLU A 135 -29.94 -0.78 5.67
C GLU A 135 -29.31 0.45 6.38
N MET A 136 -29.67 1.66 5.93
CA MET A 136 -29.20 2.94 6.48
C MET A 136 -30.38 3.80 6.97
N SER A 137 -30.11 4.86 7.74
CA SER A 137 -31.15 5.83 8.10
C SER A 137 -31.48 6.75 6.91
N CYS A 138 -32.74 7.20 6.82
CA CYS A 138 -33.16 8.18 5.82
C CYS A 138 -32.30 9.46 5.87
N GLU A 139 -31.88 9.89 7.06
CA GLU A 139 -31.02 11.06 7.26
C GLU A 139 -29.67 10.92 6.53
N LYS A 140 -29.01 9.77 6.66
CA LYS A 140 -27.73 9.52 5.97
C LYS A 140 -27.90 9.40 4.46
N VAL A 141 -28.98 8.75 4.02
CA VAL A 141 -29.30 8.68 2.58
C VAL A 141 -29.55 10.06 2.01
N GLN A 142 -30.23 10.93 2.77
CA GLN A 142 -30.52 12.30 2.39
C GLN A 142 -29.23 13.14 2.28
N GLU A 143 -28.32 13.00 3.25
CA GLU A 143 -26.99 13.65 3.19
C GLU A 143 -26.23 13.25 1.91
N ILE A 144 -26.20 11.97 1.55
CA ILE A 144 -25.47 11.45 0.38
C ILE A 144 -26.05 11.95 -0.96
N VAL A 145 -27.36 12.17 -1.05
CA VAL A 145 -27.97 12.67 -2.30
C VAL A 145 -27.91 14.19 -2.43
N GLU A 146 -27.66 14.90 -1.33
CA GLU A 146 -27.52 16.36 -1.27
C GLU A 146 -26.05 16.84 -1.41
N GLU A 147 -25.05 15.96 -1.22
CA GLU A 147 -23.64 16.16 -1.61
C GLU A 147 -23.45 16.39 -3.12
#